data_AF-A0A7W8J458-F1
#
_entry.id   AF-A0A7W8J458-F1
#
_cell.length_a   1.000
_cell.length_b   1.000
_cell.length_c   1.000
_cell.angle_alpha   90.00
_cell.angle_beta   90.00
_cell.angle_gamma   90.00
#
_symmetry.space_group_name_H-M   'P 1'
#
loop_
_entity.id
_entity.type
_entity.pdbx_description
1 polymer ?
#
loop_
_entity_poly.entity_id
_entity_poly.type
_entity_poly.pdbx_seq_one_letter_code
_entity_poly.pdbx_strand_id
1 'polypeptide(L)'
;MPSASRAPLFLLGIFLTLGPASGVQAIAQSQPAPSAQADQQSPPEAAEATVDTQETPDDELDTAAVTLDLSHTSPLIQKLYQATRETKEQPILDRLTEAKKLIADGADVKATDQYGRTALHWTIFGSSYNIKPKIIVAYEGIADQLIQHGVEINREDIYNDTALDYLLYSPNFEIQTLLIENGATSGFLTAFFHFFNQENGDMPHTIAASVAQSRKADLAPGQTLSVRLNGPVYSEHSRTGDPVEGTVTYPLCKSGENIACPNGELVIAPGTKVQATVLFAQKAPDKYSRPRLVLDFSNIIHADGTRSPLYARVLDVDNARETVRNNEILGIIQPHASTKGSIALAGLSMVNPIAGYTIKGVSAVYGLSIRREILFPAGTDLQIQVVRPSMLKTRDTWSGWPVLPVDAPLKALVTAAPLRVYTKDNKPSDVTNLMFLGSRQQLEAAFKESGWFEADSLSMGSAAKSVQATIRGAGYTNAPVSLLTINGKPPDLVFQKSLDTFAKRHHIRIWKEPGTYQGRDVWIGAATHDIAISTAKAKTKWSHRIDPHVDREREWIETDLLYSGTATSYALVDRPHAPKKTANATGDELLTDGQLSIVELGPTKPNILNPPSPVLQSH
;
A
#
# COMPACT_ATOMS: atom_id res chain seq x y z
N MET A 1 64.36 -5.10 -17.90
CA MET A 1 63.90 -3.73 -17.59
C MET A 1 62.39 -3.73 -17.49
N PRO A 2 61.81 -2.94 -16.57
CA PRO A 2 60.60 -3.31 -15.82
C PRO A 2 59.38 -2.43 -16.15
N SER A 3 58.17 -2.84 -15.74
CA SER A 3 57.32 -1.97 -14.92
C SER A 3 56.25 -2.77 -14.20
N ALA A 4 56.21 -2.57 -12.88
CA ALA A 4 55.15 -3.00 -12.00
C ALA A 4 53.97 -2.03 -12.13
N SER A 5 52.75 -2.54 -12.04
CA SER A 5 51.58 -1.73 -11.73
C SER A 5 50.73 -2.46 -10.69
N ARG A 6 50.75 -1.93 -9.48
CA ARG A 6 49.93 -2.32 -8.33
C ARG A 6 48.51 -1.75 -8.56
N ALA A 7 47.50 -2.62 -8.53
CA ALA A 7 46.10 -2.20 -8.35
C ALA A 7 45.80 -2.07 -6.84
N PRO A 8 45.15 -0.99 -6.36
CA PRO A 8 44.89 -0.80 -4.95
C PRO A 8 43.59 -1.49 -4.50
N LEU A 9 43.65 -2.09 -3.31
CA LEU A 9 42.49 -2.40 -2.47
C LEU A 9 41.74 -1.10 -2.14
N PHE A 10 40.44 -1.05 -2.41
CA PHE A 10 39.56 -0.04 -1.83
C PHE A 10 39.04 -0.53 -0.47
N LEU A 11 39.65 -0.04 0.61
CA LEU A 11 39.01 0.08 1.92
C LEU A 11 38.13 1.34 1.90
N LEU A 12 36.82 1.19 2.13
CA LEU A 12 35.93 2.33 2.35
C LEU A 12 35.93 2.68 3.85
N GLY A 13 36.83 3.59 4.23
CA GLY A 13 36.83 4.24 5.54
C GLY A 13 35.95 5.48 5.53
N ILE A 14 35.02 5.56 6.48
CA ILE A 14 34.16 6.71 6.76
C ILE A 14 35.02 7.81 7.40
N PHE A 15 35.06 9.00 6.80
CA PHE A 15 35.55 10.22 7.46
C PHE A 15 34.42 11.25 7.56
N LEU A 16 33.98 11.51 8.79
CA LEU A 16 33.23 12.70 9.18
C LEU A 16 34.18 13.91 9.15
N THR A 17 33.79 14.97 8.45
CA THR A 17 34.38 16.31 8.63
C THR A 17 33.29 17.30 8.99
N LEU A 18 33.31 17.77 10.23
CA LEU A 18 32.55 18.89 10.78
C LEU A 18 33.10 20.21 10.21
N GLY A 19 32.24 21.00 9.57
CA GLY A 19 32.52 22.39 9.18
C GLY A 19 31.72 23.36 10.08
N PRO A 20 32.29 24.52 10.47
CA PRO A 20 31.73 25.36 11.51
C PRO A 20 30.57 26.24 11.02
N ALA A 21 29.60 26.41 11.91
CA ALA A 21 28.44 27.28 11.77
C ALA A 21 28.85 28.77 11.71
N SER A 22 28.31 29.50 10.74
CA SER A 22 28.35 30.96 10.69
C SER A 22 26.94 31.49 10.87
N GLY A 23 26.76 32.29 11.91
CA GLY A 23 25.47 32.81 12.35
C GLY A 23 24.90 33.92 11.46
N VAL A 24 23.58 34.06 11.53
CA VAL A 24 22.88 35.29 11.18
C VAL A 24 21.83 35.54 12.27
N GLN A 25 21.98 36.68 12.94
CA GLN A 25 21.11 37.20 13.99
C GLN A 25 19.73 37.56 13.41
N ALA A 26 18.66 37.07 14.03
CA ALA A 26 17.31 37.59 13.84
C ALA A 26 16.98 38.55 14.99
N ILE A 27 16.83 39.83 14.66
CA ILE A 27 16.44 40.91 15.56
C ILE A 27 14.93 40.82 15.77
N ALA A 28 14.52 40.46 16.99
CA ALA A 28 13.14 40.56 17.45
C ALA A 28 12.85 42.01 17.88
N GLN A 29 11.88 42.65 17.24
CA GLN A 29 11.24 43.85 17.76
C GLN A 29 9.72 43.70 17.66
N SER A 30 9.12 43.37 18.80
CA SER A 30 7.69 43.44 19.05
C SER A 30 7.30 44.88 19.40
N GLN A 31 6.40 45.49 18.62
CA GLN A 31 5.65 46.68 19.05
C GLN A 31 4.16 46.30 19.23
N PRO A 32 3.52 46.67 20.36
CA PRO A 32 2.09 46.49 20.57
C PRO A 32 1.32 47.77 20.21
N ALA A 33 0.18 47.62 19.54
CA ALA A 33 -0.86 48.65 19.44
C ALA A 33 -2.19 48.01 18.96
N PRO A 34 -3.34 48.66 19.12
CA PRO A 34 -4.00 49.07 20.36
C PRO A 34 -5.39 48.42 20.50
N SER A 35 -5.93 48.46 21.72
CA SER A 35 -7.28 48.03 22.06
C SER A 35 -8.37 48.84 21.32
N ALA A 36 -9.21 48.15 20.56
CA ALA A 36 -10.46 48.70 20.03
C ALA A 36 -11.63 47.85 20.56
N GLN A 37 -12.50 48.50 21.35
CA GLN A 37 -13.81 48.00 21.72
C GLN A 37 -14.68 47.88 20.46
N ALA A 38 -15.37 46.76 20.31
CA ALA A 38 -16.44 46.59 19.33
C ALA A 38 -17.59 45.83 19.99
N ASP A 39 -18.79 46.36 19.74
CA ASP A 39 -20.04 46.11 20.44
C ASP A 39 -20.52 44.66 20.44
N GLN A 40 -21.19 44.34 21.54
CA GLN A 40 -21.99 43.13 21.75
C GLN A 40 -23.20 43.13 20.82
N GLN A 41 -23.24 42.17 19.89
CA GLN A 41 -24.49 41.65 19.35
C GLN A 41 -24.33 40.17 19.03
N SER A 42 -24.91 39.34 19.91
CA SER A 42 -24.94 37.89 19.82
C SER A 42 -25.76 37.43 18.60
N PRO A 43 -25.23 36.59 17.70
CA PRO A 43 -26.03 35.82 16.76
C PRO A 43 -26.70 34.63 17.49
N PRO A 44 -27.83 34.12 16.99
CA PRO A 44 -28.64 33.12 17.68
C PRO A 44 -27.91 31.78 17.80
N GLU A 45 -28.12 31.17 18.96
CA GLU A 45 -27.66 29.86 19.41
C GLU A 45 -27.87 28.78 18.33
N ALA A 46 -26.80 28.42 17.62
CA ALA A 46 -26.75 27.21 16.82
C ALA A 46 -26.39 26.06 17.77
N ALA A 47 -27.26 25.05 17.83
CA ALA A 47 -27.07 23.86 18.66
C ALA A 47 -25.64 23.32 18.54
N GLU A 48 -24.90 23.38 19.64
CA GLU A 48 -23.60 22.76 19.80
C GLU A 48 -23.77 21.24 19.62
N ALA A 49 -23.42 20.75 18.44
CA ALA A 49 -23.03 19.36 18.31
C ALA A 49 -21.69 19.22 19.04
N THR A 50 -21.73 18.74 20.27
CA THR A 50 -20.56 18.25 20.99
C THR A 50 -19.93 17.15 20.15
N VAL A 51 -18.93 17.50 19.36
CA VAL A 51 -17.95 16.54 18.87
C VAL A 51 -17.14 16.17 20.09
N ASP A 52 -17.32 14.93 20.56
CA ASP A 52 -16.53 14.36 21.63
C ASP A 52 -15.07 14.25 21.15
N THR A 53 -14.28 15.30 21.41
CA THR A 53 -12.84 15.30 21.27
C THR A 53 -12.24 14.91 22.62
N GLN A 54 -12.48 13.68 23.07
CA GLN A 54 -11.52 13.03 23.96
C GLN A 54 -10.35 12.57 23.07
N GLU A 55 -9.40 13.48 22.84
CA GLU A 55 -8.08 13.09 22.35
C GLU A 55 -7.46 12.16 23.39
N THR A 56 -7.33 10.87 23.07
CA THR A 56 -6.38 9.99 23.75
C THR A 56 -5.04 10.70 23.81
N PRO A 57 -4.32 10.70 24.95
CA PRO A 57 -2.98 11.27 25.02
C PRO A 57 -2.14 10.82 23.82
N ASP A 58 -1.40 11.73 23.18
CA ASP A 58 -0.60 11.45 21.96
C ASP A 58 0.34 10.23 22.14
N ASP A 59 0.66 9.86 23.39
CA ASP A 59 1.55 8.77 23.78
C ASP A 59 0.85 7.43 24.11
N GLU A 60 -0.48 7.33 24.08
CA GLU A 60 -1.21 6.06 24.27
C GLU A 60 -1.56 5.43 22.92
N LEU A 61 -1.24 4.15 22.75
CA LEU A 61 -1.63 3.37 21.57
C LEU A 61 -3.11 2.98 21.64
N ASP A 62 -3.72 2.79 20.49
CA ASP A 62 -5.07 2.24 20.41
C ASP A 62 -5.06 0.73 20.63
N THR A 63 -6.24 0.14 20.85
CA THR A 63 -6.39 -1.31 21.01
C THR A 63 -5.84 -2.06 19.80
N ALA A 64 -5.12 -3.16 20.05
CA ALA A 64 -4.53 -3.96 18.99
C ALA A 64 -5.61 -4.55 18.06
N ALA A 65 -5.39 -4.46 16.75
CA ALA A 65 -6.34 -4.95 15.73
C ALA A 65 -6.37 -6.49 15.65
N VAL A 66 -5.24 -7.14 15.92
CA VAL A 66 -5.11 -8.59 15.83
C VAL A 66 -5.08 -9.23 17.21
N THR A 67 -5.92 -10.25 17.39
CA THR A 67 -5.89 -11.16 18.54
C THR A 67 -5.45 -12.54 18.08
N LEU A 68 -4.36 -13.04 18.66
CA LEU A 68 -3.87 -14.40 18.45
C LEU A 68 -4.42 -15.34 19.53
N ASP A 69 -4.79 -16.55 19.12
CA ASP A 69 -5.04 -17.64 20.07
C ASP A 69 -3.72 -18.26 20.50
N LEU A 70 -3.31 -17.96 21.73
CA LEU A 70 -2.12 -18.51 22.37
C LEU A 70 -2.48 -19.36 23.60
N SER A 71 -3.73 -19.81 23.72
CA SER A 71 -4.22 -20.58 24.87
C SER A 71 -3.46 -21.88 25.12
N HIS A 72 -2.85 -22.44 24.06
CA HIS A 72 -2.05 -23.67 24.10
C HIS A 72 -0.54 -23.42 24.27
N THR A 73 -0.10 -22.19 24.53
CA THR A 73 1.33 -21.84 24.69
C THR A 73 1.74 -21.75 26.16
N SER A 74 3.03 -21.59 26.45
CA SER A 74 3.52 -21.48 27.82
C SER A 74 2.94 -20.25 28.54
N PRO A 75 2.67 -20.32 29.86
CA PRO A 75 2.17 -19.16 30.62
C PRO A 75 3.05 -17.92 30.48
N LEU A 76 4.37 -18.11 30.32
CA LEU A 76 5.32 -17.03 30.07
C LEU A 76 5.03 -16.31 28.75
N ILE A 77 4.87 -17.06 27.65
CA ILE A 77 4.51 -16.48 26.34
C ILE A 77 3.15 -15.77 26.41
N GLN A 78 2.16 -16.38 27.06
CA GLN A 78 0.83 -15.76 27.21
C GLN A 78 0.91 -14.40 27.92
N LYS A 79 1.73 -14.29 28.97
CA LYS A 79 1.90 -13.03 29.73
C LYS A 79 2.63 -11.97 28.93
N LEU A 80 3.68 -12.34 28.20
CA LEU A 80 4.41 -11.42 27.33
C LEU A 80 3.53 -10.95 26.17
N TYR A 81 2.77 -11.86 25.54
CA TYR A 81 1.76 -11.50 24.55
C TYR A 81 0.74 -10.51 25.10
N GLN A 82 0.14 -10.78 26.26
CA GLN A 82 -0.79 -9.86 26.93
C GLN A 82 -0.15 -8.47 27.12
N ALA A 83 1.11 -8.41 27.57
CA ALA A 83 1.82 -7.13 27.73
C ALA A 83 1.94 -6.34 26.40
N THR A 84 2.09 -7.01 25.26
CA THR A 84 2.11 -6.34 23.94
C THR A 84 0.75 -5.80 23.48
N ARG A 85 -0.35 -6.29 24.08
CA ARG A 85 -1.72 -5.89 23.74
C ARG A 85 -2.24 -4.76 24.63
N GLU A 86 -1.69 -4.61 25.84
CA GLU A 86 -2.00 -3.51 26.75
C GLU A 86 -1.49 -2.17 26.21
N THR A 87 -2.25 -1.09 26.43
CA THR A 87 -1.90 0.27 25.97
C THR A 87 -1.40 1.16 27.10
N LYS A 88 -1.81 0.85 28.34
CA LYS A 88 -1.52 1.64 29.54
C LYS A 88 -0.25 1.17 30.23
N GLU A 89 0.53 2.11 30.76
CA GLU A 89 1.81 1.84 31.42
C GLU A 89 1.67 0.80 32.55
N GLN A 90 0.74 1.00 33.48
CA GLN A 90 0.66 0.12 34.65
C GLN A 90 0.24 -1.32 34.30
N PRO A 91 -0.81 -1.57 33.50
CA PRO A 91 -1.13 -2.92 33.03
C PRO A 91 0.03 -3.62 32.31
N ILE A 92 0.79 -2.90 31.49
CA ILE A 92 2.00 -3.45 30.85
C ILE A 92 2.99 -3.90 31.93
N LEU A 93 3.34 -3.02 32.88
CA LEU A 93 4.30 -3.33 33.94
C LEU A 93 3.85 -4.49 34.84
N ASP A 94 2.55 -4.60 35.11
CA ASP A 94 1.98 -5.70 35.90
C ASP A 94 2.20 -7.04 35.17
N ARG A 95 1.90 -7.10 33.87
CA ARG A 95 2.15 -8.29 33.03
C ARG A 95 3.62 -8.67 32.96
N LEU A 96 4.51 -7.69 32.82
CA LEU A 96 5.95 -7.91 32.79
C LEU A 96 6.47 -8.41 34.15
N THR A 97 5.91 -7.92 35.27
CA THR A 97 6.24 -8.42 36.60
C THR A 97 5.81 -9.87 36.79
N GLU A 98 4.62 -10.24 36.32
CA GLU A 98 4.15 -11.63 36.30
C GLU A 98 5.06 -12.51 35.44
N ALA A 99 5.44 -12.07 34.24
CA ALA A 99 6.37 -12.78 33.35
C ALA A 99 7.74 -12.99 34.02
N LYS A 100 8.28 -11.96 34.67
CA LYS A 100 9.54 -12.02 35.42
C LYS A 100 9.49 -13.07 36.54
N LYS A 101 8.37 -13.12 37.27
CA LYS A 101 8.14 -14.13 38.31
C LYS A 101 8.12 -15.54 37.71
N LEU A 102 7.44 -15.75 36.58
CA LEU A 102 7.41 -17.05 35.91
C LEU A 102 8.81 -17.54 35.52
N ILE A 103 9.68 -16.64 35.03
CA ILE A 103 11.08 -16.99 34.73
C ILE A 103 11.81 -17.42 36.02
N ALA A 104 11.66 -16.67 37.11
CA ALA A 104 12.27 -17.00 38.40
C ALA A 104 11.74 -18.32 39.00
N ASP A 105 10.47 -18.65 38.75
CA ASP A 105 9.84 -19.91 39.17
C ASP A 105 10.22 -21.10 38.26
N GLY A 106 11.08 -20.89 37.26
CA GLY A 106 11.62 -21.96 36.40
C GLY A 106 10.78 -22.27 35.16
N ALA A 107 10.03 -21.30 34.63
CA ALA A 107 9.30 -21.48 33.38
C ALA A 107 10.24 -21.86 32.21
N ASP A 108 9.76 -22.73 31.31
CA ASP A 108 10.50 -23.12 30.12
C ASP A 108 10.66 -21.93 29.15
N VAL A 109 11.89 -21.43 29.04
CA VAL A 109 12.26 -20.30 28.18
C VAL A 109 12.44 -20.71 26.72
N LYS A 110 12.53 -22.02 26.41
CA LYS A 110 12.71 -22.54 25.04
C LYS A 110 11.40 -22.87 24.35
N ALA A 111 10.28 -22.83 25.08
CA ALA A 111 8.96 -22.99 24.52
C ALA A 111 8.72 -22.01 23.36
N THR A 112 7.96 -22.46 22.36
CA THR A 112 7.54 -21.63 21.22
C THR A 112 6.04 -21.62 21.06
N ASP A 113 5.51 -20.57 20.44
CA ASP A 113 4.13 -20.58 19.95
C ASP A 113 3.98 -21.30 18.60
N GLN A 114 2.78 -21.27 18.03
CA GLN A 114 2.46 -21.88 16.72
C GLN A 114 3.20 -21.25 15.53
N TYR A 115 3.76 -20.05 15.72
CA TYR A 115 4.58 -19.33 14.75
C TYR A 115 6.08 -19.59 14.98
N GLY A 116 6.45 -20.47 15.92
CA GLY A 116 7.85 -20.74 16.25
C GLY A 116 8.52 -19.67 17.11
N ARG A 117 7.76 -18.72 17.65
CA ARG A 117 8.28 -17.57 18.40
C ARG A 117 8.53 -17.94 19.85
N THR A 118 9.71 -17.60 20.35
CA THR A 118 10.11 -17.80 21.76
C THR A 118 9.60 -16.66 22.65
N ALA A 119 9.74 -16.82 23.97
CA ALA A 119 9.54 -15.72 24.91
C ALA A 119 10.37 -14.47 24.56
N LEU A 120 11.57 -14.64 24.01
CA LEU A 120 12.42 -13.51 23.60
C LEU A 120 11.79 -12.69 22.48
N HIS A 121 11.16 -13.32 21.49
CA HIS A 121 10.43 -12.61 20.43
C HIS A 121 9.34 -11.72 21.03
N TRP A 122 8.52 -12.28 21.91
CA TRP A 122 7.42 -11.54 22.55
C TRP A 122 7.90 -10.38 23.43
N THR A 123 9.03 -10.56 24.14
CA THR A 123 9.71 -9.48 24.86
C THR A 123 10.15 -8.36 23.90
N ILE A 124 10.74 -8.72 22.76
CA ILE A 124 11.15 -7.73 21.75
C ILE A 124 9.94 -7.00 21.16
N PHE A 125 8.88 -7.70 20.81
CA PHE A 125 7.69 -7.10 20.18
C PHE A 125 7.08 -6.00 21.05
N GLY A 126 6.99 -6.23 22.37
CA GLY A 126 6.45 -5.24 23.30
C GLY A 126 7.39 -4.06 23.54
N SER A 127 8.71 -4.29 23.41
CA SER A 127 9.70 -3.22 23.50
C SER A 127 9.81 -2.39 22.22
N SER A 128 9.57 -2.97 21.04
CA SER A 128 10.01 -2.42 19.75
C SER A 128 9.51 -1.00 19.46
N TYR A 129 8.30 -0.66 19.90
CA TYR A 129 7.66 0.64 19.67
C TYR A 129 7.57 1.51 20.94
N ASN A 130 7.95 0.98 22.10
CA ASN A 130 7.74 1.67 23.37
C ASN A 130 8.78 2.77 23.59
N ILE A 131 8.34 3.92 24.11
CA ILE A 131 9.20 5.08 24.39
C ILE A 131 9.33 5.38 25.89
N LYS A 132 8.57 4.68 26.75
CA LYS A 132 8.54 4.96 28.19
C LYS A 132 9.70 4.24 28.89
N PRO A 133 10.62 4.97 29.55
CA PRO A 133 11.83 4.36 30.12
C PRO A 133 11.57 3.19 31.07
N LYS A 134 10.54 3.27 31.92
CA LYS A 134 10.20 2.18 32.84
C LYS A 134 9.82 0.89 32.13
N ILE A 135 9.10 0.99 31.01
CA ILE A 135 8.66 -0.16 30.24
C ILE A 135 9.84 -0.77 29.49
N ILE A 136 10.68 0.07 28.88
CA ILE A 136 11.89 -0.37 28.17
C ILE A 136 12.82 -1.13 29.12
N VAL A 137 13.11 -0.56 30.30
CA VAL A 137 13.95 -1.21 31.33
C VAL A 137 13.35 -2.54 31.82
N ALA A 138 12.01 -2.62 31.92
CA ALA A 138 11.35 -3.87 32.31
C ALA A 138 11.49 -4.96 31.23
N TYR A 139 11.34 -4.61 29.94
CA TYR A 139 11.58 -5.55 28.84
C TYR A 139 13.04 -5.95 28.73
N GLU A 140 13.98 -5.02 28.89
CA GLU A 140 15.42 -5.29 28.89
C GLU A 140 15.79 -6.28 30.01
N GLY A 141 15.28 -6.07 31.23
CA GLY A 141 15.51 -6.99 32.34
C GLY A 141 14.92 -8.38 32.12
N ILE A 142 13.79 -8.49 31.41
CA ILE A 142 13.25 -9.80 31.01
C ILE A 142 14.15 -10.43 29.94
N ALA A 143 14.59 -9.68 28.93
CA ALA A 143 15.47 -10.18 27.88
C ALA A 143 16.78 -10.74 28.47
N ASP A 144 17.42 -10.00 29.38
CA ASP A 144 18.61 -10.44 30.11
C ASP A 144 18.37 -11.74 30.88
N GLN A 145 17.26 -11.84 31.63
CA GLN A 145 16.93 -13.07 32.34
C GLN A 145 16.66 -14.26 31.40
N LEU A 146 15.99 -14.05 30.27
CA LEU A 146 15.76 -15.11 29.28
C LEU A 146 17.09 -15.62 28.71
N ILE A 147 18.04 -14.72 28.41
CA ILE A 147 19.38 -15.06 27.93
C ILE A 147 20.15 -15.86 28.99
N GLN A 148 20.15 -15.40 30.25
CA GLN A 148 20.82 -16.11 31.35
C GLN A 148 20.25 -17.51 31.60
N HIS A 149 18.95 -17.72 31.33
CA HIS A 149 18.30 -19.03 31.44
C HIS A 149 18.36 -19.86 30.14
N GLY A 150 19.12 -19.41 29.13
CA GLY A 150 19.43 -20.18 27.95
C GLY A 150 18.32 -20.23 26.89
N VAL A 151 17.59 -19.13 26.71
CA VAL A 151 16.71 -18.96 25.54
C VAL A 151 17.50 -19.10 24.24
N GLU A 152 16.89 -19.68 23.21
CA GLU A 152 17.49 -19.78 21.88
C GLU A 152 17.50 -18.40 21.21
N ILE A 153 18.60 -17.65 21.41
CA ILE A 153 18.74 -16.24 20.99
C ILE A 153 18.59 -16.04 19.46
N ASN A 154 19.00 -17.04 18.67
CA ASN A 154 18.95 -17.06 17.21
C ASN A 154 17.85 -17.96 16.66
N ARG A 155 16.82 -18.26 17.46
CA ARG A 155 15.66 -19.00 16.97
C ARG A 155 14.95 -18.16 15.92
N GLU A 156 14.76 -18.73 14.73
CA GLU A 156 13.92 -18.15 13.68
C GLU A 156 12.46 -18.59 13.88
N ASP A 157 11.53 -17.65 13.71
CA ASP A 157 10.11 -17.90 13.62
C ASP A 157 9.71 -18.37 12.20
N ILE A 158 8.41 -18.57 11.92
CA ILE A 158 7.96 -19.02 10.59
C ILE A 158 8.20 -18.00 9.46
N TYR A 159 8.55 -16.75 9.79
CA TYR A 159 8.91 -15.70 8.85
C TYR A 159 10.42 -15.68 8.59
N ASN A 160 11.18 -16.60 9.19
CA ASN A 160 12.64 -16.63 9.19
C ASN A 160 13.26 -15.42 9.88
N ASP A 161 12.50 -14.76 10.77
CA ASP A 161 12.96 -13.65 11.58
C ASP A 161 13.40 -14.16 12.95
N THR A 162 14.53 -13.66 13.41
CA THR A 162 14.98 -13.79 14.80
C THR A 162 14.47 -12.62 15.64
N ALA A 163 14.57 -12.72 16.96
CA ALA A 163 14.26 -11.60 17.85
C ALA A 163 15.05 -10.32 17.51
N LEU A 164 16.26 -10.42 16.96
CA LEU A 164 17.06 -9.26 16.54
C LEU A 164 16.46 -8.54 15.31
N ASP A 165 15.87 -9.28 14.37
CA ASP A 165 15.33 -8.70 13.13
C ASP A 165 14.18 -7.71 13.40
N TYR A 166 13.36 -8.01 14.41
CA TYR A 166 12.27 -7.15 14.86
C TYR A 166 12.71 -5.87 15.58
N LEU A 167 14.01 -5.70 15.89
CA LEU A 167 14.57 -4.47 16.44
C LEU A 167 15.12 -3.52 15.38
N LEU A 168 15.22 -3.93 14.11
CA LEU A 168 15.92 -3.16 13.07
C LEU A 168 15.38 -1.73 12.88
N TYR A 169 14.07 -1.53 13.10
CA TYR A 169 13.39 -0.24 12.96
C TYR A 169 13.01 0.38 14.30
N SER A 170 13.32 -0.30 15.41
CA SER A 170 13.02 0.14 16.77
C SER A 170 13.93 1.30 17.17
N PRO A 171 13.44 2.29 17.95
CA PRO A 171 14.31 3.30 18.56
C PRO A 171 15.10 2.78 19.76
N ASN A 172 14.88 1.53 20.22
CA ASN A 172 15.45 0.99 21.46
C ASN A 172 16.75 0.23 21.20
N PHE A 173 17.85 0.98 21.12
CA PHE A 173 19.18 0.46 20.79
C PHE A 173 19.84 -0.34 21.92
N GLU A 174 19.42 -0.15 23.17
CA GLU A 174 19.98 -0.83 24.33
C GLU A 174 19.71 -2.33 24.29
N ILE A 175 18.46 -2.73 24.05
CA ILE A 175 18.10 -4.15 23.91
C ILE A 175 18.78 -4.77 22.68
N GLN A 176 18.88 -4.00 21.58
CA GLN A 176 19.62 -4.46 20.40
C GLN A 176 21.09 -4.75 20.73
N THR A 177 21.73 -3.87 21.50
CA THR A 177 23.11 -4.02 21.96
C THR A 177 23.24 -5.26 22.85
N LEU A 178 22.34 -5.42 23.84
CA LEU A 178 22.28 -6.59 24.71
C LEU A 178 22.22 -7.90 23.90
N LEU A 179 21.36 -7.97 22.88
CA LEU A 179 21.25 -9.15 22.03
C LEU A 179 22.56 -9.42 21.26
N ILE A 180 23.13 -8.41 20.62
CA ILE A 180 24.35 -8.55 19.81
C ILE A 180 25.53 -8.98 20.68
N GLU A 181 25.70 -8.39 21.86
CA GLU A 181 26.77 -8.75 22.81
C GLU A 181 26.66 -10.20 23.29
N ASN A 182 25.45 -10.76 23.30
CA ASN A 182 25.16 -12.15 23.65
C ASN A 182 25.11 -13.09 22.43
N GLY A 183 25.60 -12.65 21.26
CA GLY A 183 25.74 -13.49 20.07
C GLY A 183 24.49 -13.61 19.20
N ALA A 184 23.55 -12.65 19.31
CA ALA A 184 22.42 -12.59 18.40
C ALA A 184 22.87 -12.30 16.96
N THR A 185 22.27 -13.00 16.01
CA THR A 185 22.49 -12.85 14.58
C THR A 185 21.15 -12.68 13.88
N SER A 186 21.15 -11.88 12.82
CA SER A 186 19.96 -11.63 12.02
C SER A 186 19.63 -12.84 11.13
N GLY A 187 18.39 -13.32 11.19
CA GLY A 187 17.84 -14.37 10.32
C GLY A 187 17.86 -13.96 8.85
N PHE A 188 17.80 -12.64 8.60
CA PHE A 188 18.12 -12.08 7.29
C PHE A 188 19.48 -12.62 6.82
N LEU A 189 20.57 -12.50 7.58
CA LEU A 189 21.87 -13.01 7.12
C LEU A 189 21.87 -14.53 6.90
N THR A 190 21.22 -15.29 7.80
CA THR A 190 21.13 -16.76 7.73
C THR A 190 20.43 -17.25 6.46
N ALA A 191 19.33 -16.60 6.07
CA ALA A 191 18.57 -16.91 4.86
C ALA A 191 19.41 -16.89 3.57
N PHE A 192 20.40 -15.99 3.48
CA PHE A 192 21.32 -15.97 2.35
C PHE A 192 22.13 -17.27 2.27
N PHE A 193 22.61 -17.79 3.41
CA PHE A 193 23.33 -19.06 3.47
C PHE A 193 22.43 -20.26 3.18
N HIS A 194 21.16 -20.24 3.62
CA HIS A 194 20.21 -21.31 3.37
C HIS A 194 20.02 -21.61 1.87
N PHE A 195 19.89 -20.58 1.04
CA PHE A 195 19.78 -20.75 -0.40
C PHE A 195 20.98 -21.48 -1.01
N PHE A 196 22.20 -21.11 -0.63
CA PHE A 196 23.41 -21.70 -1.20
C PHE A 196 23.68 -23.12 -0.70
N ASN A 197 23.34 -23.42 0.56
CA ASN A 197 23.51 -24.75 1.14
C ASN A 197 22.54 -25.78 0.54
N GLN A 198 21.31 -25.37 0.17
CA GLN A 198 20.28 -26.27 -0.36
C GLN A 198 20.61 -26.85 -1.75
N GLU A 199 21.39 -26.15 -2.58
CA GLU A 199 21.59 -26.53 -3.98
C GLU A 199 22.80 -27.46 -4.24
N ASN A 200 23.83 -27.50 -3.36
CA ASN A 200 25.03 -28.32 -3.58
C ASN A 200 25.70 -28.87 -2.30
N GLY A 201 25.18 -28.57 -1.10
CA GLY A 201 25.82 -28.95 0.17
C GLY A 201 27.14 -28.24 0.46
N ASP A 202 27.60 -27.32 -0.39
CA ASP A 202 28.82 -26.52 -0.19
C ASP A 202 28.62 -25.07 -0.65
N MET A 203 29.19 -24.14 0.11
CA MET A 203 29.06 -22.70 -0.14
C MET A 203 29.92 -22.29 -1.35
N PRO A 204 29.42 -21.46 -2.28
CA PRO A 204 30.24 -20.99 -3.39
C PRO A 204 31.43 -20.17 -2.87
N HIS A 205 32.65 -20.62 -3.21
CA HIS A 205 33.89 -19.95 -2.78
C HIS A 205 34.34 -18.80 -3.70
N THR A 206 33.59 -18.52 -4.76
CA THR A 206 33.88 -17.42 -5.69
C THR A 206 32.62 -16.64 -6.04
N ILE A 207 32.76 -15.33 -6.30
CA ILE A 207 31.65 -14.47 -6.75
C ILE A 207 31.01 -15.04 -8.02
N ALA A 208 31.80 -15.56 -8.96
CA ALA A 208 31.29 -16.16 -10.19
C ALA A 208 30.39 -17.37 -9.92
N ALA A 209 30.79 -18.26 -8.99
CA ALA A 209 29.97 -19.40 -8.57
C ALA A 209 28.69 -18.95 -7.86
N SER A 210 28.77 -17.95 -6.97
CA SER A 210 27.59 -17.38 -6.31
C SER A 210 26.60 -16.81 -7.32
N VAL A 211 27.07 -16.04 -8.30
CA VAL A 211 26.24 -15.47 -9.37
C VAL A 211 25.61 -16.57 -10.23
N ALA A 212 26.37 -17.60 -10.60
CA ALA A 212 25.86 -18.70 -11.41
C ALA A 212 24.75 -19.47 -10.67
N GLN A 213 24.91 -19.70 -9.37
CA GLN A 213 23.92 -20.39 -8.55
C GLN A 213 22.67 -19.52 -8.30
N SER A 214 22.83 -18.22 -7.99
CA SER A 214 21.68 -17.31 -7.83
C SER A 214 20.84 -17.17 -9.09
N ARG A 215 21.39 -17.38 -10.29
CA ARG A 215 20.63 -17.37 -11.56
C ARG A 215 19.68 -18.55 -11.72
N LYS A 216 19.81 -19.58 -10.89
CA LYS A 216 18.90 -20.73 -10.88
C LYS A 216 17.70 -20.53 -9.95
N ALA A 217 17.69 -19.46 -9.16
CA ALA A 217 16.59 -19.14 -8.27
C ALA A 217 15.29 -18.99 -9.06
N ASP A 218 14.20 -19.52 -8.51
CA ASP A 218 12.86 -19.29 -9.08
C ASP A 218 12.44 -17.83 -8.87
N LEU A 219 12.70 -17.31 -7.67
CA LEU A 219 12.51 -15.90 -7.32
C LEU A 219 13.86 -15.21 -7.28
N ALA A 220 14.05 -14.20 -8.12
CA ALA A 220 15.29 -13.46 -8.26
C ALA A 220 15.17 -12.05 -7.66
N PRO A 221 16.25 -11.51 -7.05
CA PRO A 221 16.27 -10.14 -6.57
C PRO A 221 15.89 -9.14 -7.68
N GLY A 222 15.03 -8.18 -7.33
CA GLY A 222 14.53 -7.15 -8.23
C GLY A 222 13.21 -7.48 -8.91
N GLN A 223 12.78 -8.76 -8.94
CA GLN A 223 11.42 -9.11 -9.39
C GLN A 223 10.38 -8.47 -8.47
N THR A 224 9.27 -8.03 -9.06
CA THR A 224 8.13 -7.45 -8.36
C THR A 224 6.96 -8.44 -8.33
N LEU A 225 6.12 -8.31 -7.30
CA LEU A 225 4.85 -9.02 -7.17
C LEU A 225 3.77 -8.01 -6.78
N SER A 226 2.67 -8.00 -7.52
CA SER A 226 1.44 -7.29 -7.18
C SER A 226 0.65 -8.13 -6.18
N VAL A 227 0.51 -7.62 -4.96
CA VAL A 227 -0.11 -8.32 -3.83
C VAL A 227 -1.25 -7.49 -3.27
N ARG A 228 -2.43 -8.09 -3.15
CA ARG A 228 -3.58 -7.50 -2.47
C ARG A 228 -3.63 -7.98 -1.02
N LEU A 229 -3.73 -7.07 -0.08
CA LEU A 229 -3.90 -7.40 1.34
C LEU A 229 -5.25 -8.08 1.59
N ASN A 230 -5.25 -9.17 2.34
CA ASN A 230 -6.47 -9.91 2.71
C ASN A 230 -7.16 -9.30 3.95
N GLY A 231 -6.39 -8.61 4.79
CA GLY A 231 -6.84 -7.97 6.02
C GLY A 231 -6.22 -6.58 6.16
N PRO A 232 -6.74 -5.75 7.07
CA PRO A 232 -6.22 -4.40 7.25
C PRO A 232 -4.90 -4.36 8.03
N VAL A 233 -4.07 -3.36 7.75
CA VAL A 233 -2.83 -3.05 8.50
C VAL A 233 -2.77 -1.56 8.86
N TYR A 234 -2.15 -1.25 10.01
CA TYR A 234 -2.25 0.06 10.64
C TYR A 234 -0.90 0.52 11.21
N SER A 235 -0.68 1.84 11.34
CA SER A 235 0.38 2.36 12.21
C SER A 235 0.02 2.35 13.70
N GLU A 236 -1.28 2.48 14.04
CA GLU A 236 -1.73 2.64 15.44
C GLU A 236 -2.21 1.34 16.10
N HIS A 237 -2.85 0.46 15.31
CA HIS A 237 -3.52 -0.74 15.84
C HIS A 237 -2.75 -2.04 15.57
N SER A 238 -1.86 -2.07 14.59
CA SER A 238 -0.98 -3.22 14.41
C SER A 238 0.12 -3.21 15.46
N ARG A 239 0.65 -4.38 15.76
CA ARG A 239 1.79 -4.58 16.64
C ARG A 239 2.87 -5.34 15.90
N THR A 240 4.12 -5.13 16.32
CA THR A 240 5.23 -5.95 15.85
C THR A 240 4.91 -7.43 16.07
N GLY A 241 5.16 -8.24 15.04
CA GLY A 241 4.83 -9.67 15.03
C GLY A 241 3.38 -9.99 14.65
N ASP A 242 2.52 -9.02 14.37
CA ASP A 242 1.18 -9.35 13.89
C ASP A 242 1.26 -10.01 12.49
N PRO A 243 0.57 -11.14 12.26
CA PRO A 243 0.54 -11.80 10.96
C PRO A 243 -0.22 -10.94 9.94
N VAL A 244 0.30 -10.92 8.72
CA VAL A 244 -0.32 -10.26 7.56
C VAL A 244 -0.44 -11.28 6.44
N GLU A 245 -1.59 -11.29 5.77
CA GLU A 245 -1.81 -12.14 4.60
C GLU A 245 -2.13 -11.29 3.39
N GLY A 246 -1.64 -11.74 2.23
CA GLY A 246 -1.98 -11.17 0.95
C GLY A 246 -2.15 -12.23 -0.10
N THR A 247 -2.64 -11.80 -1.26
CA THR A 247 -2.83 -12.67 -2.42
C THR A 247 -2.22 -12.01 -3.63
N VAL A 248 -1.41 -12.76 -4.38
CA VAL A 248 -0.84 -12.30 -5.65
C VAL A 248 -1.97 -12.09 -6.65
N THR A 249 -2.12 -10.88 -7.17
CA THR A 249 -3.21 -10.53 -8.11
C THR A 249 -2.76 -10.59 -9.57
N TYR A 250 -1.46 -10.53 -9.81
CA TYR A 250 -0.89 -10.48 -11.15
C TYR A 250 0.15 -11.60 -11.34
N PRO A 251 0.11 -12.36 -12.45
CA PRO A 251 1.09 -13.43 -12.73
C PRO A 251 2.54 -12.91 -12.79
N LEU A 252 3.44 -13.61 -12.10
CA LEU A 252 4.88 -13.41 -12.24
C LEU A 252 5.45 -14.44 -13.22
N CYS A 253 5.99 -13.96 -14.33
CA CYS A 253 6.76 -14.76 -15.28
C CYS A 253 8.27 -14.59 -15.02
N LYS A 254 9.11 -15.42 -15.64
CA LYS A 254 10.57 -15.28 -15.56
C LYS A 254 11.07 -13.91 -16.02
N SER A 255 10.39 -13.30 -16.99
CA SER A 255 10.68 -11.95 -17.49
C SER A 255 10.16 -10.80 -16.61
N GLY A 256 9.43 -11.12 -15.53
CA GLY A 256 8.71 -10.15 -14.69
C GLY A 256 7.20 -10.35 -14.76
N GLU A 257 6.46 -9.42 -14.17
CA GLU A 257 4.99 -9.41 -14.20
C GLU A 257 4.51 -9.20 -15.64
N ASN A 258 3.79 -10.19 -16.19
CA ASN A 258 3.12 -10.07 -17.48
C ASN A 258 1.78 -10.82 -17.48
N ILE A 259 0.70 -10.20 -17.97
CA ILE A 259 -0.65 -10.77 -18.02
C ILE A 259 -0.70 -12.16 -18.66
N ALA A 260 0.20 -12.44 -19.61
CA ALA A 260 0.45 -13.76 -20.15
C ALA A 260 1.92 -14.15 -20.00
N CYS A 261 2.16 -15.33 -19.41
CA CYS A 261 3.49 -15.93 -19.41
C CYS A 261 3.68 -16.83 -20.63
N PRO A 262 4.85 -16.79 -21.30
CA PRO A 262 5.22 -17.82 -22.25
C PRO A 262 5.20 -19.22 -21.60
N ASN A 263 5.01 -20.26 -22.42
CA ASN A 263 4.92 -21.64 -21.95
C ASN A 263 6.14 -22.03 -21.10
N GLY A 264 5.90 -22.44 -19.85
CA GLY A 264 6.96 -22.84 -18.92
C GLY A 264 7.75 -21.69 -18.29
N GLU A 265 7.31 -20.44 -18.48
CA GLU A 265 7.91 -19.26 -17.85
C GLU A 265 7.16 -18.75 -16.62
N LEU A 266 5.98 -19.30 -16.31
CA LEU A 266 5.28 -18.96 -15.07
C LEU A 266 6.16 -19.29 -13.86
N VAL A 267 6.28 -18.32 -12.97
CA VAL A 267 6.92 -18.47 -11.66
C VAL A 267 5.86 -18.53 -10.57
N ILE A 268 5.01 -17.50 -10.47
CA ILE A 268 3.91 -17.42 -9.49
C ILE A 268 2.59 -17.12 -10.19
N ALA A 269 1.57 -17.93 -9.90
CA ALA A 269 0.23 -17.75 -10.43
C ALA A 269 -0.56 -16.67 -9.67
N PRO A 270 -1.48 -15.96 -10.33
CA PRO A 270 -2.46 -15.15 -9.62
C PRO A 270 -3.32 -16.04 -8.70
N GLY A 271 -3.72 -15.53 -7.54
CA GLY A 271 -4.39 -16.29 -6.48
C GLY A 271 -3.45 -16.98 -5.49
N THR A 272 -2.15 -17.01 -5.77
CA THR A 272 -1.15 -17.53 -4.83
C THR A 272 -1.14 -16.70 -3.56
N LYS A 273 -1.23 -17.35 -2.39
CA LYS A 273 -1.22 -16.67 -1.10
C LYS A 273 0.20 -16.34 -0.69
N VAL A 274 0.39 -15.19 -0.07
CA VAL A 274 1.64 -14.78 0.58
C VAL A 274 1.38 -14.49 2.05
N GLN A 275 2.33 -14.88 2.90
CA GLN A 275 2.32 -14.56 4.32
C GLN A 275 3.45 -13.58 4.64
N ALA A 276 3.11 -12.64 5.50
CA ALA A 276 3.95 -11.57 5.96
C ALA A 276 3.76 -11.36 7.48
N THR A 277 4.63 -10.56 8.07
CA THR A 277 4.55 -10.11 9.45
C THR A 277 4.75 -8.60 9.51
N VAL A 278 4.17 -7.95 10.52
CA VAL A 278 4.49 -6.56 10.83
C VAL A 278 5.85 -6.54 11.54
N LEU A 279 6.90 -6.11 10.83
CA LEU A 279 8.21 -5.90 11.47
C LEU A 279 8.17 -4.70 12.42
N PHE A 280 7.48 -3.63 12.02
CA PHE A 280 7.40 -2.41 12.82
C PHE A 280 6.13 -1.62 12.50
N ALA A 281 5.45 -1.15 13.54
CA ALA A 281 4.32 -0.23 13.43
C ALA A 281 4.43 0.82 14.54
N GLN A 282 4.30 2.09 14.16
CA GLN A 282 4.40 3.20 15.10
C GLN A 282 3.48 4.34 14.65
N LYS A 283 2.56 4.70 15.54
CA LYS A 283 1.84 5.98 15.52
C LYS A 283 2.83 7.15 15.50
N ALA A 284 2.50 8.26 14.86
CA ALA A 284 3.39 9.41 14.89
C ALA A 284 3.65 9.87 16.36
N PRO A 285 4.91 9.84 16.84
CA PRO A 285 5.22 10.16 18.24
C PRO A 285 4.88 11.60 18.66
N ASP A 286 4.85 12.50 17.68
CA ASP A 286 4.57 13.92 17.86
C ASP A 286 4.04 14.51 16.54
N LYS A 287 3.71 15.80 16.54
CA LYS A 287 3.14 16.51 15.37
C LYS A 287 4.12 16.76 14.20
N TYR A 288 5.42 16.60 14.42
CA TYR A 288 6.49 16.79 13.44
C TYR A 288 6.98 15.47 12.86
N SER A 289 6.84 14.39 13.62
CA SER A 289 7.20 13.04 13.23
C SER A 289 6.13 12.38 12.36
N ARG A 290 6.55 11.44 11.51
CA ARG A 290 5.65 10.67 10.62
C ARG A 290 5.34 9.31 11.27
N PRO A 291 4.13 8.77 11.11
CA PRO A 291 3.91 7.38 11.44
C PRO A 291 4.66 6.47 10.47
N ARG A 292 5.00 5.28 10.95
CA ARG A 292 5.86 4.31 10.26
C ARG A 292 5.20 2.94 10.28
N LEU A 293 5.25 2.25 9.16
CA LEU A 293 4.84 0.86 9.02
C LEU A 293 5.88 0.11 8.17
N VAL A 294 6.26 -1.08 8.61
CA VAL A 294 7.17 -1.98 7.90
C VAL A 294 6.56 -3.38 7.90
N LEU A 295 6.39 -3.93 6.70
CA LEU A 295 5.93 -5.29 6.48
C LEU A 295 7.08 -6.12 5.91
N ASP A 296 7.20 -7.38 6.34
CA ASP A 296 8.11 -8.34 5.72
C ASP A 296 7.33 -9.51 5.15
N PHE A 297 7.50 -9.76 3.85
CA PHE A 297 6.85 -10.84 3.14
C PHE A 297 7.81 -12.01 3.02
N SER A 298 7.54 -13.05 3.80
CA SER A 298 8.52 -14.10 4.08
C SER A 298 8.15 -15.47 3.53
N ASN A 299 6.88 -15.69 3.14
CA ASN A 299 6.44 -16.97 2.61
C ASN A 299 5.46 -16.86 1.45
N ILE A 300 5.59 -17.80 0.51
CA ILE A 300 4.58 -18.16 -0.48
C ILE A 300 3.89 -19.44 -0.02
N ILE A 301 2.56 -19.43 -0.01
CA ILE A 301 1.72 -20.55 0.39
C ILE A 301 1.06 -21.13 -0.85
N HIS A 302 1.44 -22.36 -1.20
CA HIS A 302 0.96 -23.06 -2.37
C HIS A 302 -0.40 -23.70 -2.13
N ALA A 303 -1.06 -24.15 -3.21
CA ALA A 303 -2.37 -24.77 -3.13
C ALA A 303 -2.41 -26.04 -2.25
N ASP A 304 -1.29 -26.77 -2.15
CA ASP A 304 -1.14 -27.95 -1.30
C ASP A 304 -0.81 -27.63 0.18
N GLY A 305 -0.72 -26.34 0.53
CA GLY A 305 -0.39 -25.86 1.87
C GLY A 305 1.11 -25.82 2.19
N THR A 306 1.98 -26.25 1.27
CA THR A 306 3.43 -26.12 1.46
C THR A 306 3.86 -24.66 1.43
N ARG A 307 4.98 -24.36 2.11
CA ARG A 307 5.54 -23.00 2.22
C ARG A 307 6.89 -22.90 1.53
N SER A 308 6.99 -22.04 0.53
CA SER A 308 8.28 -21.61 -0.03
C SER A 308 8.76 -20.33 0.65
N PRO A 309 10.08 -20.19 0.87
CA PRO A 309 10.62 -18.92 1.33
C PRO A 309 10.39 -17.83 0.29
N LEU A 310 9.96 -16.67 0.76
CA LEU A 310 9.94 -15.40 0.05
C LEU A 310 10.77 -14.43 0.88
N TYR A 311 11.45 -13.50 0.23
CA TYR A 311 12.13 -12.41 0.91
C TYR A 311 11.83 -11.16 0.15
N ALA A 312 10.75 -10.48 0.52
CA ALA A 312 10.25 -9.35 -0.22
C ALA A 312 9.87 -8.19 0.69
N ARG A 313 10.25 -7.00 0.23
CA ARG A 313 9.99 -5.72 0.90
C ARG A 313 8.90 -4.96 0.15
N VAL A 314 8.20 -4.06 0.83
CA VAL A 314 7.26 -3.17 0.14
C VAL A 314 8.04 -2.16 -0.71
N LEU A 315 7.67 -2.06 -1.98
CA LEU A 315 8.22 -1.10 -2.93
C LEU A 315 7.30 0.11 -3.07
N ASP A 316 5.99 -0.12 -3.20
CA ASP A 316 4.97 0.93 -3.28
C ASP A 316 3.61 0.44 -2.76
N VAL A 317 2.74 1.38 -2.39
CA VAL A 317 1.35 1.13 -2.02
C VAL A 317 0.48 1.85 -3.04
N ASP A 318 -0.34 1.10 -3.77
CA ASP A 318 -1.09 1.66 -4.90
C ASP A 318 -2.07 2.75 -4.44
N ASN A 319 -2.07 3.86 -5.18
CA ASN A 319 -2.86 5.06 -4.91
C ASN A 319 -2.77 5.62 -3.47
N ALA A 320 -1.72 5.27 -2.73
CA ALA A 320 -1.48 5.78 -1.38
C ALA A 320 -0.88 7.19 -1.38
N ARG A 321 -1.27 7.98 -0.37
CA ARG A 321 -0.58 9.25 -0.03
C ARG A 321 0.76 9.02 0.68
N GLU A 322 0.94 7.85 1.29
CA GLU A 322 2.16 7.45 1.98
C GLU A 322 3.35 7.41 1.00
N THR A 323 4.55 7.46 1.56
CA THR A 323 5.78 7.28 0.77
C THR A 323 6.56 6.12 1.31
N VAL A 324 6.95 5.19 0.43
CA VAL A 324 7.86 4.10 0.79
C VAL A 324 9.30 4.55 0.63
N ARG A 325 10.13 4.41 1.67
CA ARG A 325 11.58 4.66 1.64
C ARG A 325 12.30 3.61 2.46
N ASN A 326 13.26 2.91 1.86
CA ASN A 326 14.05 1.88 2.55
C ASN A 326 13.21 0.81 3.28
N ASN A 327 12.14 0.32 2.63
CA ASN A 327 11.12 -0.59 3.20
C ASN A 327 10.19 0.05 4.25
N GLU A 328 10.40 1.31 4.61
CA GLU A 328 9.50 2.01 5.54
C GLU A 328 8.40 2.72 4.77
N ILE A 329 7.17 2.37 5.09
CA ILE A 329 5.98 3.10 4.67
C ILE A 329 5.80 4.26 5.65
N LEU A 330 5.90 5.47 5.14
CA LEU A 330 5.85 6.69 5.94
C LEU A 330 4.53 7.42 5.70
N GLY A 331 3.77 7.66 6.77
CA GLY A 331 2.54 8.45 6.80
C GLY A 331 2.76 9.92 6.43
N ILE A 332 1.75 10.78 6.50
CA ILE A 332 1.92 12.21 6.14
C ILE A 332 2.32 13.06 7.34
N ILE A 333 3.05 14.17 7.10
CA ILE A 333 3.33 15.17 8.14
C ILE A 333 2.08 16.04 8.33
N GLN A 334 1.79 16.49 9.57
CA GLN A 334 0.68 17.40 9.82
C GLN A 334 0.85 18.72 9.02
N PRO A 335 -0.10 19.08 8.12
CA PRO A 335 -0.03 20.37 7.46
C PRO A 335 -0.20 21.48 8.50
N HIS A 336 0.74 22.42 8.54
CA HIS A 336 0.68 23.59 9.41
C HIS A 336 -0.43 24.55 8.93
N ALA A 337 -1.69 24.24 9.22
CA ALA A 337 -2.81 25.16 9.06
C ALA A 337 -3.25 25.62 10.44
N SER A 338 -3.11 26.91 10.74
CA SER A 338 -3.62 27.47 11.99
C SER A 338 -5.13 27.19 12.10
N THR A 339 -5.59 26.76 13.27
CA THR A 339 -6.96 26.30 13.54
C THR A 339 -8.04 27.32 13.16
N LYS A 340 -7.71 28.62 13.21
CA LYS A 340 -8.60 29.71 12.75
C LYS A 340 -8.66 29.84 11.22
N GLY A 341 -7.55 29.55 10.53
CA GLY A 341 -7.48 29.56 9.08
C GLY A 341 -8.20 28.36 8.45
N SER A 342 -8.12 27.18 9.06
CA SER A 342 -8.76 25.95 8.56
C SER A 342 -10.30 25.97 8.65
N ILE A 343 -10.86 26.53 9.73
CA ILE A 343 -12.32 26.66 9.94
C ILE A 343 -12.93 27.71 9.00
N ALA A 344 -12.25 28.86 8.82
CA ALA A 344 -12.66 29.86 7.84
C ALA A 344 -12.56 29.33 6.39
N LEU A 345 -11.57 28.48 6.09
CA LEU A 345 -11.40 27.78 4.81
C LEU A 345 -12.51 26.76 4.53
N ALA A 346 -12.99 26.07 5.57
CA ALA A 346 -14.09 25.12 5.46
C ALA A 346 -15.40 25.85 5.11
N GLY A 347 -15.66 27.00 5.74
CA GLY A 347 -16.83 27.83 5.45
C GLY A 347 -16.86 28.39 4.01
N LEU A 348 -15.72 28.82 3.48
CA LEU A 348 -15.63 29.33 2.09
C LEU A 348 -15.84 28.27 1.02
N SER A 349 -15.53 26.99 1.31
CA SER A 349 -15.78 25.87 0.39
C SER A 349 -17.26 25.50 0.22
N MET A 350 -18.16 26.04 1.06
CA MET A 350 -19.60 25.80 0.98
C MET A 350 -20.33 26.69 -0.03
N VAL A 351 -19.73 27.80 -0.48
CA VAL A 351 -20.46 28.85 -1.21
C VAL A 351 -20.24 28.84 -2.72
N ASN A 352 -19.19 28.18 -3.23
CA ASN A 352 -18.97 28.01 -4.66
C ASN A 352 -18.01 26.82 -4.93
N PRO A 353 -18.50 25.67 -5.42
CA PRO A 353 -17.67 24.48 -5.60
C PRO A 353 -16.58 24.66 -6.67
N ILE A 354 -16.70 25.61 -7.60
CA ILE A 354 -15.67 25.92 -8.62
C ILE A 354 -14.67 26.96 -8.10
N ALA A 355 -15.09 27.89 -7.24
CA ALA A 355 -14.16 28.83 -6.59
C ALA A 355 -13.45 28.24 -5.36
N GLY A 356 -13.96 27.15 -4.78
CA GLY A 356 -13.26 26.38 -3.73
C GLY A 356 -11.93 25.77 -4.19
N TYR A 357 -11.70 25.67 -5.51
CA TYR A 357 -10.44 25.20 -6.10
C TYR A 357 -9.28 26.22 -6.01
N THR A 358 -9.55 27.49 -5.66
CA THR A 358 -8.50 28.53 -5.64
C THR A 358 -7.80 28.68 -4.29
N ILE A 359 -8.31 28.08 -3.21
CA ILE A 359 -7.80 28.35 -1.83
C ILE A 359 -7.11 27.12 -1.19
N LYS A 360 -7.07 25.95 -1.84
CA LYS A 360 -6.68 24.68 -1.19
C LYS A 360 -5.58 23.89 -1.91
N GLY A 361 -4.35 24.43 -1.93
CA GLY A 361 -3.17 23.67 -2.37
C GLY A 361 -2.78 22.51 -1.45
N VAL A 362 -3.24 22.53 -0.20
CA VAL A 362 -2.89 21.52 0.82
C VAL A 362 -3.98 20.44 0.92
N SER A 363 -5.24 20.80 1.14
CA SER A 363 -6.29 19.78 1.34
C SER A 363 -6.71 19.02 0.07
N ALA A 364 -6.35 19.49 -1.13
CA ALA A 364 -6.61 18.77 -2.38
C ALA A 364 -5.59 17.65 -2.64
N VAL A 365 -4.37 17.77 -2.12
CA VAL A 365 -3.32 16.73 -2.24
C VAL A 365 -3.48 15.65 -1.17
N TYR A 366 -3.91 16.03 0.04
CA TYR A 366 -3.90 15.14 1.21
C TYR A 366 -5.19 14.35 1.45
N GLY A 367 -6.20 14.45 0.58
CA GLY A 367 -7.53 13.94 0.91
C GLY A 367 -8.15 14.79 2.02
N LEU A 368 -9.47 14.82 2.14
CA LEU A 368 -10.11 15.51 3.27
C LEU A 368 -9.99 14.72 4.58
N SER A 369 -9.20 13.63 4.59
CA SER A 369 -8.79 12.91 5.80
C SER A 369 -7.57 13.58 6.42
N ILE A 370 -7.80 14.32 7.51
CA ILE A 370 -6.76 14.94 8.35
C ILE A 370 -5.95 13.88 9.12
N ARG A 371 -6.33 12.58 9.05
CA ARG A 371 -5.59 11.50 9.73
C ARG A 371 -4.19 11.39 9.15
N ARG A 372 -3.16 11.63 9.97
CA ARG A 372 -1.75 11.46 9.61
C ARG A 372 -1.31 9.99 9.54
N GLU A 373 -2.07 9.15 10.22
CA GLU A 373 -1.83 7.75 10.52
C GLU A 373 -2.09 6.85 9.32
N ILE A 374 -1.37 5.74 9.26
CA ILE A 374 -1.43 4.78 8.16
C ILE A 374 -2.58 3.82 8.42
N LEU A 375 -3.49 3.73 7.46
CA LEU A 375 -4.57 2.76 7.43
C LEU A 375 -4.65 2.18 6.02
N PHE A 376 -4.30 0.91 5.89
CA PHE A 376 -4.54 0.16 4.67
C PHE A 376 -5.62 -0.89 4.95
N PRO A 377 -6.84 -0.72 4.41
CA PRO A 377 -7.90 -1.70 4.57
C PRO A 377 -7.59 -3.00 3.83
N ALA A 378 -8.36 -4.05 4.12
CA ALA A 378 -8.40 -5.23 3.27
C ALA A 378 -8.73 -4.82 1.81
N GLY A 379 -8.03 -5.41 0.84
CA GLY A 379 -8.14 -5.06 -0.57
C GLY A 379 -7.13 -4.02 -1.05
N THR A 380 -6.31 -3.43 -0.18
CA THR A 380 -5.21 -2.55 -0.62
C THR A 380 -4.19 -3.33 -1.44
N ASP A 381 -3.86 -2.80 -2.63
CA ASP A 381 -2.86 -3.35 -3.53
C ASP A 381 -1.47 -2.78 -3.20
N LEU A 382 -0.49 -3.67 -3.10
CA LEU A 382 0.91 -3.40 -2.81
C LEU A 382 1.76 -3.88 -3.99
N GLN A 383 2.81 -3.13 -4.32
CA GLN A 383 3.91 -3.68 -5.09
C GLN A 383 5.02 -4.07 -4.13
N ILE A 384 5.35 -5.36 -4.07
CA ILE A 384 6.49 -5.85 -3.27
C ILE A 384 7.64 -6.23 -4.20
N GLN A 385 8.87 -6.13 -3.71
CA GLN A 385 10.08 -6.45 -4.46
C GLN A 385 10.84 -7.56 -3.75
N VAL A 386 11.13 -8.65 -4.47
CA VAL A 386 12.03 -9.71 -4.04
C VAL A 386 13.42 -9.12 -3.85
N VAL A 387 14.00 -9.30 -2.66
CA VAL A 387 15.34 -8.81 -2.32
C VAL A 387 16.40 -9.90 -2.36
N ARG A 388 16.00 -11.18 -2.41
CA ARG A 388 16.92 -12.33 -2.34
C ARG A 388 16.51 -13.50 -3.21
N PRO A 389 17.49 -14.29 -3.69
CA PRO A 389 17.21 -15.53 -4.39
C PRO A 389 16.52 -16.54 -3.46
N SER A 390 15.48 -17.19 -3.95
CA SER A 390 14.83 -18.31 -3.26
C SER A 390 14.26 -19.33 -4.26
N MET A 391 14.09 -20.57 -3.79
CA MET A 391 13.54 -21.68 -4.56
C MET A 391 12.10 -21.96 -4.16
N LEU A 392 11.26 -22.27 -5.14
CA LEU A 392 9.92 -22.76 -4.87
C LEU A 392 9.97 -24.26 -4.58
N LYS A 393 9.38 -24.69 -3.46
CA LYS A 393 9.23 -26.10 -3.12
C LYS A 393 8.25 -26.82 -4.05
N THR A 394 7.23 -26.10 -4.51
CA THR A 394 6.23 -26.57 -5.47
C THR A 394 5.98 -25.49 -6.51
N ARG A 395 5.55 -25.90 -7.70
CA ARG A 395 5.17 -24.98 -8.78
C ARG A 395 3.71 -25.21 -9.11
N ASP A 396 2.90 -24.20 -8.86
CA ASP A 396 1.49 -24.25 -9.22
C ASP A 396 1.32 -24.32 -10.74
N THR A 397 0.35 -25.11 -11.19
CA THR A 397 -0.04 -25.16 -12.60
C THR A 397 -1.12 -24.12 -12.86
N TRP A 398 -0.81 -23.13 -13.69
CA TRP A 398 -1.79 -22.17 -14.20
C TRP A 398 -1.71 -22.13 -15.73
N SER A 399 -2.86 -22.32 -16.38
CA SER A 399 -2.97 -22.39 -17.84
C SER A 399 -3.01 -21.03 -18.54
N GLY A 400 -2.83 -19.94 -17.78
CA GLY A 400 -3.11 -18.60 -18.26
C GLY A 400 -4.58 -18.21 -18.11
N TRP A 401 -4.87 -16.93 -18.28
CA TRP A 401 -6.23 -16.43 -18.45
C TRP A 401 -6.81 -16.96 -19.79
N PRO A 402 -8.11 -17.28 -19.86
CA PRO A 402 -8.71 -17.74 -21.11
C PRO A 402 -8.59 -16.68 -22.21
N VAL A 403 -8.16 -17.09 -23.41
CA VAL A 403 -8.00 -16.21 -24.56
C VAL A 403 -9.27 -16.22 -25.40
N LEU A 404 -9.81 -15.04 -25.69
CA LEU A 404 -10.95 -14.84 -26.58
C LEU A 404 -10.51 -15.04 -28.05
N PRO A 405 -11.13 -15.96 -28.80
CA PRO A 405 -10.84 -16.09 -30.22
C PRO A 405 -11.25 -14.84 -31.00
N VAL A 406 -10.32 -14.28 -31.78
CA VAL A 406 -10.57 -13.06 -32.58
C VAL A 406 -10.89 -13.43 -34.03
N ASP A 407 -12.17 -13.42 -34.37
CA ASP A 407 -12.65 -13.63 -35.74
C ASP A 407 -12.65 -12.33 -36.59
N ALA A 408 -13.01 -12.44 -37.87
CA ALA A 408 -13.04 -11.31 -38.78
C ALA A 408 -14.04 -10.21 -38.37
N PRO A 409 -15.28 -10.52 -37.94
CA PRO A 409 -16.21 -9.52 -37.39
C PRO A 409 -15.66 -8.77 -36.18
N LEU A 410 -15.06 -9.46 -35.21
CA LEU A 410 -14.50 -8.81 -34.02
C LEU A 410 -13.32 -7.90 -34.40
N LYS A 411 -12.43 -8.38 -35.28
CA LYS A 411 -11.33 -7.57 -35.81
C LYS A 411 -11.81 -6.31 -36.54
N ALA A 412 -12.93 -6.40 -37.26
CA ALA A 412 -13.54 -5.24 -37.91
C ALA A 412 -14.08 -4.22 -36.90
N LEU A 413 -14.72 -4.68 -35.81
CA LEU A 413 -15.16 -3.80 -34.71
C LEU A 413 -13.99 -3.08 -34.06
N VAL A 414 -12.91 -3.79 -33.73
CA VAL A 414 -11.69 -3.20 -33.16
C VAL A 414 -11.06 -2.16 -34.08
N THR A 415 -11.02 -2.45 -35.38
CA THR A 415 -10.42 -1.56 -36.39
C THR A 415 -11.25 -0.28 -36.57
N ALA A 416 -12.58 -0.39 -36.48
CA ALA A 416 -13.49 0.73 -36.61
C ALA A 416 -13.67 1.54 -35.32
N ALA A 417 -13.25 1.00 -34.17
CA ALA A 417 -13.43 1.65 -32.87
C ALA A 417 -12.73 3.02 -32.82
N PRO A 418 -13.35 4.03 -32.18
CA PRO A 418 -12.74 5.35 -32.01
C PRO A 418 -11.38 5.24 -31.33
N LEU A 419 -10.34 5.88 -31.87
CA LEU A 419 -8.97 5.82 -31.31
C LEU A 419 -8.74 6.81 -30.16
N ARG A 420 -9.53 7.90 -30.12
CA ARG A 420 -9.34 9.04 -29.23
C ARG A 420 -10.66 9.53 -28.68
N VAL A 421 -10.59 10.09 -27.48
CA VAL A 421 -11.67 10.87 -26.86
C VAL A 421 -11.33 12.35 -26.91
N TYR A 422 -12.34 13.21 -26.92
CA TYR A 422 -12.18 14.65 -27.20
C TYR A 422 -12.82 15.50 -26.11
N THR A 423 -12.24 16.66 -25.83
CA THR A 423 -12.88 17.68 -24.99
C THR A 423 -14.11 18.27 -25.69
N LYS A 424 -14.93 19.04 -24.96
CA LYS A 424 -16.06 19.78 -25.54
C LYS A 424 -15.65 20.71 -26.70
N ASP A 425 -14.44 21.27 -26.63
CA ASP A 425 -13.86 22.13 -27.67
C ASP A 425 -13.16 21.33 -28.78
N ASN A 426 -13.47 20.04 -28.89
CA ASN A 426 -12.94 19.11 -29.89
C ASN A 426 -11.41 18.94 -29.87
N LYS A 427 -10.77 19.11 -28.71
CA LYS A 427 -9.33 18.83 -28.54
C LYS A 427 -9.13 17.34 -28.24
N PRO A 428 -8.25 16.63 -28.97
CA PRO A 428 -7.89 15.25 -28.63
C PRO A 428 -7.35 15.14 -27.19
N SER A 429 -7.82 14.15 -26.43
CA SER A 429 -7.37 13.85 -25.07
C SER A 429 -6.88 12.40 -24.97
N ASP A 430 -7.62 11.50 -24.35
CA ASP A 430 -7.10 10.19 -24.00
C ASP A 430 -7.22 9.23 -25.21
N VAL A 431 -6.55 8.08 -25.14
CA VAL A 431 -6.71 6.99 -26.09
C VAL A 431 -7.76 6.02 -25.56
N THR A 432 -8.52 5.40 -26.46
CA THR A 432 -9.30 4.23 -26.08
C THR A 432 -8.37 3.02 -26.05
N ASN A 433 -8.42 2.21 -25.01
CA ASN A 433 -7.49 1.10 -24.79
C ASN A 433 -8.17 -0.19 -24.31
N LEU A 434 -9.46 -0.13 -23.98
CA LEU A 434 -10.27 -1.29 -23.59
C LEU A 434 -11.55 -1.37 -24.42
N MET A 435 -12.00 -2.58 -24.73
CA MET A 435 -13.31 -2.89 -25.28
C MET A 435 -13.96 -3.96 -24.42
N PHE A 436 -15.23 -3.80 -24.07
CA PHE A 436 -15.97 -4.78 -23.28
C PHE A 436 -17.08 -5.41 -24.11
N LEU A 437 -17.24 -6.73 -23.97
CA LEU A 437 -18.35 -7.48 -24.55
C LEU A 437 -19.27 -7.95 -23.42
N GLY A 438 -20.53 -7.52 -23.41
CA GLY A 438 -21.49 -7.87 -22.35
C GLY A 438 -22.48 -6.77 -22.05
N SER A 439 -23.51 -7.07 -21.26
CA SER A 439 -24.55 -6.09 -20.92
C SER A 439 -24.04 -4.99 -19.98
N ARG A 440 -24.76 -3.87 -19.92
CA ARG A 440 -24.48 -2.81 -18.94
C ARG A 440 -24.43 -3.33 -17.50
N GLN A 441 -25.33 -4.24 -17.15
CA GLN A 441 -25.39 -4.84 -15.81
C GLN A 441 -24.14 -5.69 -15.50
N GLN A 442 -23.64 -6.44 -16.47
CA GLN A 442 -22.40 -7.20 -16.31
C GLN A 442 -21.21 -6.26 -16.11
N LEU A 443 -21.17 -5.15 -16.84
CA LEU A 443 -20.10 -4.15 -16.76
C LEU A 443 -20.10 -3.45 -15.38
N GLU A 444 -21.25 -2.95 -14.94
CA GLU A 444 -21.40 -2.32 -13.62
C GLU A 444 -21.05 -3.30 -12.48
N ALA A 445 -21.49 -4.55 -12.58
CA ALA A 445 -21.13 -5.59 -11.61
C ALA A 445 -19.61 -5.86 -11.62
N ALA A 446 -18.99 -6.02 -12.79
CA ALA A 446 -17.56 -6.33 -12.90
C ALA A 446 -16.68 -5.27 -12.20
N PHE A 447 -16.97 -3.99 -12.45
CA PHE A 447 -16.26 -2.89 -11.80
C PHE A 447 -16.53 -2.86 -10.29
N LYS A 448 -17.80 -2.93 -9.86
CA LYS A 448 -18.17 -2.88 -8.44
C LYS A 448 -17.57 -4.03 -7.63
N GLU A 449 -17.59 -5.25 -8.17
CA GLU A 449 -17.02 -6.45 -7.55
C GLU A 449 -15.50 -6.40 -7.44
N SER A 450 -14.84 -5.64 -8.31
CA SER A 450 -13.38 -5.44 -8.30
C SER A 450 -12.97 -4.22 -7.45
N GLY A 451 -13.91 -3.61 -6.72
CA GLY A 451 -13.66 -2.48 -5.82
C GLY A 451 -13.61 -1.11 -6.50
N TRP A 452 -14.17 -0.99 -7.71
CA TRP A 452 -14.32 0.28 -8.40
C TRP A 452 -15.69 0.92 -8.08
N PHE A 453 -15.74 2.24 -8.10
CA PHE A 453 -16.96 3.00 -7.82
C PHE A 453 -17.32 3.89 -9.01
N GLU A 454 -18.62 4.06 -9.27
CA GLU A 454 -19.09 4.99 -10.30
C GLU A 454 -18.83 6.44 -9.86
N ALA A 455 -18.27 7.25 -10.75
CA ALA A 455 -17.99 8.66 -10.45
C ALA A 455 -19.28 9.49 -10.48
N ASP A 456 -19.42 10.46 -9.57
CA ASP A 456 -20.57 11.36 -9.56
C ASP A 456 -20.62 12.13 -10.90
N SER A 457 -21.72 11.99 -11.64
CA SER A 457 -21.96 12.80 -12.84
C SER A 457 -22.05 14.28 -12.46
N LEU A 458 -21.40 15.15 -13.24
CA LEU A 458 -21.49 16.61 -13.09
C LEU A 458 -22.90 17.10 -13.50
N SER A 459 -23.91 16.84 -12.68
CA SER A 459 -25.17 17.59 -12.72
C SER A 459 -25.00 18.83 -11.84
N MET A 460 -25.14 20.02 -12.41
CA MET A 460 -24.85 21.30 -11.72
C MET A 460 -25.66 21.53 -10.41
N GLY A 461 -26.70 20.72 -10.14
CA GLY A 461 -27.54 20.82 -8.94
C GLY A 461 -27.21 19.85 -7.81
N SER A 462 -26.53 18.72 -8.07
CA SER A 462 -26.28 17.66 -7.06
C SER A 462 -24.91 17.76 -6.36
N ALA A 463 -23.93 18.42 -7.00
CA ALA A 463 -22.57 18.53 -6.49
C ALA A 463 -22.50 19.13 -5.08
N ALA A 464 -23.31 20.15 -4.77
CA ALA A 464 -23.29 20.81 -3.46
C ALA A 464 -23.85 19.95 -2.31
N LYS A 465 -24.84 19.08 -2.59
CA LYS A 465 -25.47 18.21 -1.58
C LYS A 465 -24.62 16.98 -1.26
N SER A 466 -24.01 16.34 -2.27
CA SER A 466 -22.99 15.30 -2.04
C SER A 466 -21.82 15.87 -1.25
N VAL A 467 -21.36 17.08 -1.59
CA VAL A 467 -20.24 17.74 -0.91
C VAL A 467 -20.50 17.92 0.60
N GLN A 468 -21.72 18.34 0.99
CA GLN A 468 -22.08 18.59 2.39
C GLN A 468 -22.28 17.29 3.20
N ALA A 469 -22.78 16.22 2.60
CA ALA A 469 -22.94 14.92 3.26
C ALA A 469 -21.60 14.19 3.44
N THR A 470 -20.70 14.30 2.46
CA THR A 470 -19.39 13.63 2.47
C THR A 470 -18.39 14.27 3.44
N ILE A 471 -18.47 15.59 3.67
CA ILE A 471 -17.66 16.30 4.69
C ILE A 471 -17.88 15.75 6.11
N ARG A 472 -19.02 15.10 6.39
CA ARG A 472 -19.37 14.61 7.74
C ARG A 472 -18.96 13.15 8.03
N GLY A 473 -18.37 12.38 7.09
CA GLY A 473 -18.03 11.00 7.44
C GLY A 473 -17.38 10.07 6.41
N ALA A 474 -17.00 10.50 5.21
CA ALA A 474 -16.34 9.58 4.26
C ALA A 474 -15.30 10.31 3.41
N GLY A 475 -14.16 9.66 3.17
CA GLY A 475 -13.21 10.07 2.14
C GLY A 475 -13.95 10.23 0.81
N TYR A 476 -13.66 11.31 0.10
CA TYR A 476 -14.28 11.64 -1.19
C TYR A 476 -13.77 10.69 -2.28
N THR A 477 -14.42 9.54 -2.46
CA THR A 477 -14.13 8.59 -3.54
C THR A 477 -14.82 8.93 -4.86
N ASN A 478 -15.70 9.94 -4.91
CA ASN A 478 -16.59 10.21 -6.05
C ASN A 478 -16.29 11.51 -6.84
N ALA A 479 -15.10 12.12 -6.69
CA ALA A 479 -14.84 13.44 -7.28
C ALA A 479 -15.00 13.47 -8.83
N PRO A 480 -15.62 14.52 -9.38
CA PRO A 480 -16.00 14.57 -10.79
C PRO A 480 -14.79 14.63 -11.73
N VAL A 481 -14.85 13.88 -12.82
CA VAL A 481 -13.83 13.89 -13.88
C VAL A 481 -14.20 14.88 -15.01
N SER A 482 -13.19 15.40 -15.71
CA SER A 482 -13.41 16.22 -16.91
C SER A 482 -14.25 15.46 -17.94
N LEU A 483 -15.27 16.14 -18.51
CA LEU A 483 -16.12 15.56 -19.55
C LEU A 483 -15.33 15.42 -20.85
N LEU A 484 -15.11 14.18 -21.27
CA LEU A 484 -14.58 13.82 -22.57
C LEU A 484 -15.69 13.14 -23.37
N THR A 485 -15.62 13.21 -24.69
CA THR A 485 -16.67 12.75 -25.59
C THR A 485 -16.11 11.96 -26.76
N ILE A 486 -16.94 11.07 -27.30
CA ILE A 486 -16.72 10.43 -28.60
C ILE A 486 -17.83 10.95 -29.51
N ASN A 487 -17.47 11.61 -30.62
CA ASN A 487 -18.43 12.20 -31.56
C ASN A 487 -19.47 13.11 -30.88
N GLY A 488 -19.06 13.86 -29.85
CA GLY A 488 -19.94 14.72 -29.04
C GLY A 488 -20.80 13.99 -28.01
N LYS A 489 -20.80 12.65 -27.99
CA LYS A 489 -21.51 11.84 -27.00
C LYS A 489 -20.71 11.75 -25.68
N PRO A 490 -21.31 12.07 -24.52
CA PRO A 490 -20.67 11.85 -23.21
C PRO A 490 -20.54 10.34 -22.91
N PRO A 491 -19.66 9.94 -21.97
CA PRO A 491 -19.55 8.54 -21.55
C PRO A 491 -20.87 8.06 -20.95
N ASP A 492 -21.20 6.80 -21.19
CA ASP A 492 -22.36 6.14 -20.61
C ASP A 492 -22.10 5.67 -19.17
N LEU A 493 -20.83 5.42 -18.83
CA LEU A 493 -20.34 4.99 -17.53
C LEU A 493 -18.95 5.57 -17.25
N VAL A 494 -18.66 5.88 -15.98
CA VAL A 494 -17.33 6.31 -15.52
C VAL A 494 -17.03 5.62 -14.20
N PHE A 495 -15.92 4.89 -14.13
CA PHE A 495 -15.47 4.23 -12.92
C PHE A 495 -14.13 4.79 -12.44
N GLN A 496 -13.93 4.75 -11.12
CA GLN A 496 -12.65 5.08 -10.49
C GLN A 496 -12.35 4.16 -9.31
N LYS A 497 -11.05 4.00 -9.05
CA LYS A 497 -10.51 3.27 -7.91
C LYS A 497 -9.35 4.06 -7.31
N SER A 498 -9.37 4.21 -5.99
CA SER A 498 -8.42 5.03 -5.22
C SER A 498 -8.28 4.47 -3.82
N LEU A 499 -7.20 4.82 -3.13
CA LEU A 499 -7.00 4.45 -1.73
C LEU A 499 -7.37 5.62 -0.80
N ASP A 500 -6.42 6.52 -0.53
CA ASP A 500 -6.58 7.58 0.47
C ASP A 500 -6.07 8.96 0.02
N THR A 501 -5.73 9.10 -1.26
CA THR A 501 -5.38 10.38 -1.90
C THR A 501 -6.26 10.69 -3.11
N PHE A 502 -6.42 11.98 -3.39
CA PHE A 502 -6.97 12.44 -4.66
C PHE A 502 -5.92 12.54 -5.76
N ALA A 503 -4.64 12.60 -5.40
CA ALA A 503 -3.58 12.85 -6.35
C ALA A 503 -3.32 11.66 -7.27
N LYS A 504 -3.67 10.45 -6.81
CA LYS A 504 -3.46 9.18 -7.51
C LYS A 504 -4.75 8.38 -7.53
N ARG A 505 -5.24 8.05 -8.73
CA ARG A 505 -6.50 7.32 -8.91
C ARG A 505 -6.51 6.63 -10.27
N HIS A 506 -6.95 5.38 -10.30
CA HIS A 506 -7.33 4.72 -11.53
C HIS A 506 -8.68 5.25 -12.01
N HIS A 507 -8.85 5.46 -13.31
CA HIS A 507 -10.15 5.82 -13.85
C HIS A 507 -10.36 5.39 -15.29
N ILE A 508 -11.61 5.07 -15.62
CA ILE A 508 -12.02 4.72 -16.98
C ILE A 508 -13.34 5.39 -17.33
N ARG A 509 -13.42 5.90 -18.56
CA ARG A 509 -14.65 6.36 -19.18
C ARG A 509 -15.08 5.35 -20.24
N ILE A 510 -16.36 4.99 -20.27
CA ILE A 510 -16.88 3.93 -21.13
C ILE A 510 -18.08 4.43 -21.93
N TRP A 511 -18.09 4.14 -23.23
CA TRP A 511 -19.16 4.45 -24.16
C TRP A 511 -19.75 3.17 -24.76
N LYS A 512 -21.07 3.14 -24.92
CA LYS A 512 -21.77 2.12 -25.69
C LYS A 512 -21.57 2.37 -27.18
N GLU A 513 -21.06 1.36 -27.88
CA GLU A 513 -20.96 1.37 -29.33
C GLU A 513 -22.31 1.00 -29.97
N PRO A 514 -22.62 1.50 -31.19
CA PRO A 514 -23.89 1.23 -31.85
C PRO A 514 -24.05 -0.23 -32.35
N GLY A 515 -22.96 -0.99 -32.40
CA GLY A 515 -22.94 -2.38 -32.86
C GLY A 515 -23.08 -3.40 -31.75
N THR A 516 -23.33 -4.66 -32.14
CA THR A 516 -23.24 -5.82 -31.26
C THR A 516 -22.24 -6.82 -31.84
N TYR A 517 -21.65 -7.64 -30.98
CA TYR A 517 -20.85 -8.79 -31.39
C TYR A 517 -21.52 -10.06 -30.87
N GLN A 518 -21.93 -10.94 -31.78
CA GLN A 518 -22.67 -12.17 -31.44
C GLN A 518 -23.89 -11.92 -30.53
N GLY A 519 -24.62 -10.82 -30.77
CA GLY A 519 -25.78 -10.41 -29.97
C GLY A 519 -25.45 -9.77 -28.62
N ARG A 520 -24.17 -9.62 -28.27
CA ARG A 520 -23.71 -8.93 -27.05
C ARG A 520 -23.46 -7.45 -27.33
N ASP A 521 -23.82 -6.62 -26.36
CA ASP A 521 -23.46 -5.20 -26.36
C ASP A 521 -21.93 -5.03 -26.41
N VAL A 522 -21.47 -4.05 -27.19
CA VAL A 522 -20.06 -3.66 -27.32
C VAL A 522 -19.86 -2.30 -26.67
N TRP A 523 -18.81 -2.18 -25.87
CA TRP A 523 -18.43 -0.93 -25.19
C TRP A 523 -16.99 -0.60 -25.49
N ILE A 524 -16.67 0.69 -25.60
CA ILE A 524 -15.30 1.18 -25.76
C ILE A 524 -14.92 2.02 -24.54
N GLY A 525 -13.71 1.80 -24.03
CA GLY A 525 -13.19 2.42 -22.82
C GLY A 525 -11.91 3.20 -23.08
N ALA A 526 -11.78 4.36 -22.42
CA ALA A 526 -10.55 5.12 -22.30
C ALA A 526 -10.13 5.12 -20.83
N ALA A 527 -9.13 4.30 -20.50
CA ALA A 527 -8.61 4.15 -19.16
C ALA A 527 -7.28 4.88 -18.98
N THR A 528 -7.14 5.59 -17.87
CA THR A 528 -5.92 6.31 -17.50
C THR A 528 -5.70 6.31 -15.99
N HIS A 529 -4.43 6.28 -15.57
CA HIS A 529 -4.04 6.39 -14.17
C HIS A 529 -3.55 7.80 -13.85
N ASP A 530 -4.18 8.46 -12.88
CA ASP A 530 -3.64 9.70 -12.33
C ASP A 530 -2.52 9.36 -11.36
N ILE A 531 -1.36 10.04 -11.46
CA ILE A 531 -0.19 9.82 -10.60
C ILE A 531 0.22 11.04 -9.78
N ALA A 532 -0.29 12.23 -10.13
CA ALA A 532 -0.03 13.47 -9.40
C ALA A 532 -1.07 14.55 -9.71
N ILE A 533 -1.00 15.66 -8.98
CA ILE A 533 -1.71 16.91 -9.29
C ILE A 533 -0.71 17.91 -9.91
N SER A 534 -1.13 18.60 -10.97
CA SER A 534 -0.37 19.62 -11.70
C SER A 534 -1.09 20.99 -11.69
N THR A 535 -0.31 22.06 -11.80
CA THR A 535 -0.80 23.44 -11.96
C THR A 535 -0.41 23.98 -13.33
N ALA A 536 -1.35 24.59 -14.05
CA ALA A 536 -1.03 25.28 -15.30
C ALA A 536 -0.18 26.55 -15.03
N LYS A 537 0.61 26.98 -16.03
CA LYS A 537 1.53 28.15 -15.97
C LYS A 537 0.88 29.47 -15.48
N ALA A 538 -0.44 29.59 -15.53
CA ALA A 538 -1.21 30.75 -15.04
C ALA A 538 -1.71 30.63 -13.57
N LYS A 539 -1.36 29.56 -12.84
CA LYS A 539 -1.72 29.28 -11.43
C LYS A 539 -3.23 29.25 -11.10
N THR A 540 -4.12 29.19 -12.09
CA THR A 540 -5.59 29.26 -11.89
C THR A 540 -6.37 28.00 -12.27
N LYS A 541 -5.73 27.01 -12.90
CA LYS A 541 -6.35 25.72 -13.26
C LYS A 541 -5.46 24.56 -12.80
N TRP A 542 -6.06 23.66 -12.03
CA TRP A 542 -5.47 22.41 -11.56
C TRP A 542 -5.91 21.28 -12.49
N SER A 543 -4.99 20.37 -12.81
CA SER A 543 -5.25 19.16 -13.60
C SER A 543 -4.48 17.98 -13.01
N HIS A 544 -5.01 16.76 -13.11
CA HIS A 544 -4.21 15.58 -12.80
C HIS A 544 -3.11 15.39 -13.85
N ARG A 545 -2.00 14.79 -13.43
CA ARG A 545 -0.97 14.27 -14.31
C ARG A 545 -1.24 12.78 -14.47
N ILE A 546 -1.35 12.35 -15.71
CA ILE A 546 -1.60 10.95 -16.08
C ILE A 546 -0.26 10.20 -16.20
N ASP A 547 -0.23 8.93 -15.83
CA ASP A 547 0.87 8.01 -16.14
C ASP A 547 1.03 7.93 -17.67
N PRO A 548 2.21 8.27 -18.22
CA PRO A 548 2.43 8.16 -19.65
C PRO A 548 2.17 6.76 -20.21
N HIS A 549 2.41 5.68 -19.45
CA HIS A 549 2.26 4.31 -19.93
C HIS A 549 0.83 3.81 -19.75
N VAL A 550 -0.10 4.27 -20.59
CA VAL A 550 -1.53 3.97 -20.50
C VAL A 550 -1.88 2.48 -20.67
N ASP A 551 -0.97 1.70 -21.23
CA ASP A 551 -1.14 0.25 -21.35
C ASP A 551 -1.07 -0.46 -19.99
N ARG A 552 -0.33 0.10 -19.02
CA ARG A 552 -0.30 -0.43 -17.64
C ARG A 552 -1.67 -0.32 -16.98
N GLU A 553 -2.37 0.79 -17.20
CA GLU A 553 -3.73 0.98 -16.70
C GLU A 553 -4.72 0.01 -17.37
N ARG A 554 -4.60 -0.18 -18.69
CA ARG A 554 -5.40 -1.16 -19.45
C ARG A 554 -5.25 -2.56 -18.85
N GLU A 555 -4.01 -3.01 -18.67
CA GLU A 555 -3.70 -4.34 -18.13
C GLU A 555 -4.07 -4.50 -16.66
N TRP A 556 -4.00 -3.41 -15.87
CA TRP A 556 -4.44 -3.39 -14.49
C TRP A 556 -5.94 -3.64 -14.38
N ILE A 557 -6.76 -2.88 -15.12
CA ILE A 557 -8.21 -3.09 -15.16
C ILE A 557 -8.55 -4.49 -15.63
N GLU A 558 -7.94 -4.92 -16.73
CA GLU A 558 -8.16 -6.25 -17.30
C GLU A 558 -7.87 -7.36 -16.29
N THR A 559 -6.74 -7.29 -15.59
CA THR A 559 -6.35 -8.29 -14.60
C THR A 559 -7.24 -8.25 -13.36
N ASP A 560 -7.65 -7.06 -12.89
CA ASP A 560 -8.56 -6.92 -11.74
C ASP A 560 -9.92 -7.58 -12.03
N LEU A 561 -10.45 -7.43 -13.25
CA LEU A 561 -11.71 -8.06 -13.67
C LEU A 561 -11.58 -9.58 -13.90
N LEU A 562 -10.47 -10.04 -14.49
CA LEU A 562 -10.19 -11.47 -14.69
C LEU A 562 -10.00 -12.18 -13.35
N TYR A 563 -9.23 -11.56 -12.45
CA TYR A 563 -8.97 -12.09 -11.11
C TYR A 563 -10.22 -12.13 -10.23
N SER A 564 -11.08 -11.10 -10.30
CA SER A 564 -12.36 -11.13 -9.57
C SER A 564 -13.35 -12.17 -10.13
N GLY A 565 -13.05 -12.75 -11.29
CA GLY A 565 -13.89 -13.73 -11.98
C GLY A 565 -15.11 -13.10 -12.68
N THR A 566 -15.07 -11.79 -12.90
CA THR A 566 -16.16 -11.04 -13.57
C THR A 566 -15.88 -10.82 -15.06
N ALA A 567 -14.64 -11.00 -15.49
CA ALA A 567 -14.27 -11.28 -16.87
C ALA A 567 -13.97 -12.78 -17.06
N THR A 568 -14.31 -13.31 -18.22
CA THR A 568 -14.19 -14.74 -18.56
C THR A 568 -13.08 -15.04 -19.54
N SER A 569 -12.77 -14.09 -20.41
CA SER A 569 -11.70 -14.20 -21.40
C SER A 569 -11.25 -12.83 -21.86
N TYR A 570 -10.08 -12.77 -22.50
CA TYR A 570 -9.55 -11.54 -23.07
C TYR A 570 -8.83 -11.75 -24.39
N ALA A 571 -8.66 -10.69 -25.18
CA ALA A 571 -7.77 -10.70 -26.34
C ALA A 571 -7.14 -9.33 -26.56
N LEU A 572 -5.85 -9.31 -26.90
CA LEU A 572 -5.14 -8.09 -27.26
C LEU A 572 -5.02 -8.00 -28.79
N VAL A 573 -5.55 -6.94 -29.37
CA VAL A 573 -5.67 -6.78 -30.84
C VAL A 573 -5.01 -5.50 -31.31
N ASP A 574 -4.08 -5.62 -32.26
CA ASP A 574 -3.42 -4.48 -32.91
C ASP A 574 -4.43 -3.57 -33.63
N ARG A 575 -4.26 -2.25 -33.44
CA ARG A 575 -4.89 -1.22 -34.27
C ARG A 575 -3.80 -0.48 -35.05
N PRO A 576 -3.54 -0.83 -36.32
CA PRO A 576 -2.41 -0.29 -37.09
C PRO A 576 -2.35 1.25 -37.19
N HIS A 577 -3.48 1.93 -37.05
CA HIS A 577 -3.58 3.39 -37.13
C HIS A 577 -3.61 4.08 -35.76
N ALA A 578 -3.53 3.34 -34.65
CA ALA A 578 -3.46 3.92 -33.32
C ALA A 578 -2.10 4.65 -33.12
N PRO A 579 -2.10 5.87 -32.55
CA PRO A 579 -0.88 6.58 -32.26
C PRO A 579 -0.12 5.88 -31.12
N LYS A 580 1.16 5.53 -31.33
CA LYS A 580 2.01 4.92 -30.29
C LYS A 580 2.54 5.92 -29.27
N LYS A 581 2.63 7.19 -29.67
CA LYS A 581 3.00 8.32 -28.80
C LYS A 581 2.11 9.50 -29.14
N THR A 582 1.44 10.06 -28.14
CA THR A 582 0.58 11.23 -28.28
C THR A 582 0.55 12.04 -26.99
N ALA A 583 -0.37 13.00 -26.88
CA ALA A 583 -0.60 13.75 -25.65
C ALA A 583 -2.10 13.95 -25.42
N ASN A 584 -2.48 14.08 -24.14
CA ASN A 584 -3.84 14.40 -23.74
C ASN A 584 -4.15 15.90 -23.91
N ALA A 585 -5.36 16.32 -23.52
CA ALA A 585 -5.78 17.71 -23.67
C ALA A 585 -5.05 18.69 -22.73
N THR A 586 -4.42 18.22 -21.64
CA THR A 586 -3.62 19.02 -20.71
C THR A 586 -2.14 19.10 -21.12
N GLY A 587 -1.70 18.25 -22.06
CA GLY A 587 -0.35 18.20 -22.59
C GLY A 587 0.53 17.11 -21.97
N ASP A 588 -0.03 16.21 -21.18
CA ASP A 588 0.67 15.04 -20.67
C ASP A 588 0.92 14.05 -21.82
N GLU A 589 2.13 13.51 -21.87
CA GLU A 589 2.52 12.49 -22.85
C GLU A 589 1.80 11.18 -22.57
N LEU A 590 1.33 10.51 -23.64
CA LEU A 590 0.73 9.18 -23.61
C LEU A 590 1.54 8.25 -24.53
N LEU A 591 1.96 7.11 -24.01
CA LEU A 591 2.72 6.05 -24.64
C LEU A 591 1.89 4.77 -24.63
N THR A 592 1.73 4.17 -25.81
CA THR A 592 0.96 2.94 -25.99
C THR A 592 1.55 2.06 -27.10
N ASP A 593 1.40 0.75 -26.98
CA ASP A 593 1.66 -0.23 -28.03
C ASP A 593 0.71 -0.09 -29.24
N GLY A 594 -0.41 0.61 -29.06
CA GLY A 594 -1.46 0.82 -30.07
C GLY A 594 -2.49 -0.31 -30.11
N GLN A 595 -2.44 -1.26 -29.20
CA GLN A 595 -3.36 -2.39 -29.12
C GLN A 595 -4.64 -2.00 -28.37
N LEU A 596 -5.70 -2.79 -28.57
CA LEU A 596 -6.95 -2.72 -27.81
C LEU A 596 -7.12 -4.04 -27.08
N SER A 597 -7.24 -4.00 -25.75
CA SER A 597 -7.66 -5.19 -25.00
C SER A 597 -9.17 -5.32 -25.09
N ILE A 598 -9.63 -6.50 -25.46
CA ILE A 598 -11.04 -6.90 -25.49
C ILE A 598 -11.27 -7.79 -24.28
N VAL A 599 -12.22 -7.42 -23.42
CA VAL A 599 -12.56 -8.15 -22.20
C VAL A 599 -13.98 -8.69 -22.32
N GLU A 600 -14.11 -10.01 -22.26
CA GLU A 600 -15.40 -10.68 -22.31
C GLU A 600 -15.98 -10.82 -20.90
N LEU A 601 -17.08 -10.11 -20.63
CA LEU A 601 -17.71 -10.11 -19.30
C LEU A 601 -18.44 -11.43 -19.00
N GLY A 602 -18.30 -11.89 -17.77
CA GLY A 602 -18.89 -13.12 -17.25
C GLY A 602 -20.26 -12.93 -16.59
N PRO A 603 -20.84 -14.01 -16.03
CA PRO A 603 -22.04 -13.92 -15.22
C PRO A 603 -21.78 -13.08 -13.96
N THR A 604 -22.74 -12.23 -13.60
CA THR A 604 -22.67 -11.45 -12.35
C THR A 604 -22.84 -12.37 -11.15
N LYS A 605 -22.10 -12.14 -10.06
CA LYS A 605 -22.36 -12.90 -8.83
C LYS A 605 -23.71 -12.44 -8.26
N PRO A 606 -24.65 -13.37 -7.99
CA PRO A 606 -25.95 -13.00 -7.46
C PRO A 606 -25.79 -12.55 -6.00
N ASN A 607 -25.60 -11.23 -5.77
CA ASN A 607 -25.98 -10.49 -4.53
C ASN A 607 -25.39 -9.07 -4.40
N ILE A 608 -24.66 -8.51 -5.39
CA ILE A 608 -23.92 -7.25 -5.14
C ILE A 608 -24.68 -6.00 -5.63
N LEU A 609 -25.78 -6.14 -6.37
CA LEU A 609 -26.58 -4.99 -6.81
C LEU A 609 -27.44 -4.37 -5.70
N ASN A 610 -27.61 -5.06 -4.55
CA ASN A 610 -28.28 -4.53 -3.34
C ASN A 610 -27.55 -4.95 -2.05
N PRO A 611 -26.38 -4.37 -1.70
CA PRO A 611 -25.83 -4.57 -0.37
C PRO A 611 -26.70 -3.82 0.65
N PRO A 612 -27.08 -4.41 1.80
CA PRO A 612 -27.58 -3.62 2.92
C PRO A 612 -26.48 -2.63 3.32
N SER A 613 -26.86 -1.37 3.58
CA SER A 613 -25.94 -0.34 4.05
C SER A 613 -25.07 -0.89 5.18
N PRO A 614 -23.74 -0.62 5.18
CA PRO A 614 -22.90 -1.03 6.29
C PRO A 614 -23.45 -0.38 7.57
N VAL A 615 -23.92 -1.22 8.48
CA VAL A 615 -24.26 -0.80 9.84
C VAL A 615 -22.94 -0.50 10.51
N LEU A 616 -22.60 0.78 10.61
CA LEU A 616 -21.64 1.26 11.59
C LEU A 616 -22.20 0.89 12.96
N GLN A 617 -21.71 -0.21 13.54
CA GLN A 617 -21.93 -0.47 14.96
C GLN A 617 -21.05 0.53 15.71
N SER A 618 -21.71 1.54 16.27
CA SER A 618 -21.14 2.41 17.29
C SER A 618 -20.92 1.58 18.55
N HIS A 619 -19.67 1.31 18.90
CA HIS A 619 -19.26 0.97 20.26
C HIS A 619 -17.97 1.68 20.60
#